data_AF-A0A968A4V0-F1
#
_entry.id   AF-A0A968A4V0-F1
#
_cell.length_a   1.000
_cell.length_b   1.000
_cell.length_c   1.000
_cell.angle_alpha   90.00
_cell.angle_beta   90.00
_cell.angle_gamma   90.00
#
_symmetry.space_group_name_H-M   'P 1'
#
loop_
_entity.id
_entity.type
_entity.pdbx_description
1 polymer ?
#
loop_
_entity_poly.entity_id
_entity_poly.type
_entity_poly.pdbx_seq_one_letter_code
_entity_poly.pdbx_strand_id
1 'polypeptide(L)'
;MAKNLKLGEILKQSGIIDDFQLNSALSYQRHWGGRFGESLIKLGYLTEDKLQNFLAKQFDLPQVELFGHRVAEDVLAYIPETKAREFHVLPVERKEISGTMHLVVAMTDPTNLMVTDSLQFMTGCRIKPALASADAISAAIEKNYGAEVDGQEELDLALEDFAEPVAEEPVSPSPPKVKSASVAASTEMSASALKQLENRYENLVRILLDRNILDHKDLDELM
;
A
#
# COMPACT_ATOMS: atom_id res chain seq x y z
N MET A 1 18.40 -2.78 -20.04
CA MET A 1 16.93 -2.92 -20.13
C MET A 1 16.45 -3.60 -18.86
N ALA A 2 15.89 -2.85 -17.92
CA ALA A 2 15.28 -3.45 -16.72
C ALA A 2 13.96 -4.09 -17.17
N LYS A 3 14.02 -5.38 -17.51
CA LYS A 3 12.84 -6.18 -17.80
C LYS A 3 11.94 -6.08 -16.55
N ASN A 4 10.67 -5.69 -16.71
CA ASN A 4 9.65 -5.64 -15.65
C ASN A 4 9.38 -7.05 -15.11
N LEU A 5 10.39 -7.65 -14.48
CA LEU A 5 10.31 -8.95 -13.83
C LEU A 5 9.62 -8.72 -12.49
N LYS A 6 8.59 -9.51 -12.22
CA LYS A 6 7.90 -9.45 -10.93
C LYS A 6 8.89 -9.81 -9.82
N LEU A 7 8.81 -9.15 -8.67
CA LEU A 7 9.74 -9.36 -7.55
C LEU A 7 9.95 -10.85 -7.22
N GLY A 8 8.88 -11.66 -7.26
CA GLY A 8 8.95 -13.10 -7.04
C GLY A 8 9.76 -13.87 -8.09
N GLU A 9 9.70 -13.47 -9.36
CA GLU A 9 10.52 -14.08 -10.42
C GLU A 9 11.99 -13.70 -10.28
N ILE A 10 12.27 -12.47 -9.87
CA ILE A 10 13.65 -12.01 -9.62
C ILE A 10 14.25 -12.76 -8.43
N LEU A 11 13.51 -12.87 -7.32
CA LEU A 11 13.92 -13.64 -6.15
C LEU A 11 14.18 -15.10 -6.52
N LYS A 12 13.35 -15.70 -7.38
CA LYS A 12 13.57 -17.06 -7.88
C LYS A 12 14.83 -17.18 -8.74
N GLN A 13 15.02 -16.28 -9.70
CA GLN A 13 16.19 -16.28 -10.58
C GLN A 13 17.49 -16.08 -9.79
N SER A 14 17.45 -15.31 -8.71
CA SER A 14 18.59 -15.10 -7.81
C SER A 14 18.87 -16.28 -6.86
N GLY A 15 18.03 -17.32 -6.88
CA GLY A 15 18.16 -18.49 -6.01
C GLY A 15 17.83 -18.22 -4.54
N ILE A 16 17.19 -17.08 -4.22
CA ILE A 16 16.80 -16.73 -2.85
C ILE A 16 15.55 -17.50 -2.43
N ILE A 17 14.64 -17.74 -3.37
CA ILE A 17 13.44 -18.56 -3.17
C ILE A 17 13.31 -19.59 -4.28
N ASP A 18 12.61 -20.69 -4.00
CA ASP A 18 12.25 -21.71 -4.99
C ASP A 18 10.78 -21.59 -5.46
N ASP A 19 10.41 -22.32 -6.51
CA ASP A 19 9.05 -22.33 -7.09
C ASP A 19 7.97 -22.68 -6.05
N PHE A 20 8.26 -23.59 -5.12
CA PHE A 20 7.34 -23.91 -4.02
C PHE A 20 7.11 -22.70 -3.11
N GLN A 21 8.18 -22.03 -2.67
CA GLN A 21 8.11 -20.89 -1.77
C GLN A 21 7.42 -19.68 -2.42
N LEU A 22 7.69 -19.45 -3.72
CA LEU A 22 7.02 -18.43 -4.52
C LEU A 22 5.49 -18.65 -4.55
N ASN A 23 5.05 -19.87 -4.87
CA ASN A 23 3.62 -20.20 -4.95
C ASN A 23 2.92 -20.16 -3.59
N SER A 24 3.59 -20.62 -2.53
CA SER A 24 3.09 -20.54 -1.16
C SER A 24 2.91 -19.09 -0.69
N ALA A 25 3.89 -18.22 -0.97
CA ALA A 25 3.80 -16.80 -0.64
C ALA A 25 2.73 -16.04 -1.44
N LEU A 26 2.56 -16.36 -2.72
CA LEU A 26 1.46 -15.82 -3.54
C LEU A 26 0.09 -16.28 -3.03
N SER A 27 -0.03 -17.54 -2.61
CA SER A 27 -1.27 -18.09 -2.05
C SER A 27 -1.62 -17.42 -0.72
N TYR A 28 -0.62 -17.21 0.13
CA TYR A 28 -0.76 -16.46 1.38
C TYR A 28 -1.22 -15.02 1.12
N GLN A 29 -0.55 -14.32 0.19
CA GLN A 29 -0.91 -12.95 -0.19
C GLN A 29 -2.35 -12.86 -0.73
N ARG A 30 -2.82 -13.86 -1.48
CA ARG A 30 -4.21 -13.90 -1.99
C ARG A 30 -5.25 -14.06 -0.87
N HIS A 31 -4.93 -14.80 0.18
CA HIS A 31 -5.86 -15.07 1.29
C HIS A 31 -5.86 -13.95 2.33
N TRP A 32 -4.69 -13.40 2.64
CA TRP A 32 -4.49 -12.46 3.74
C TRP A 32 -4.23 -11.02 3.29
N GLY A 33 -4.02 -10.79 1.99
CA GLY A 33 -3.60 -9.50 1.46
C GLY A 33 -2.15 -9.16 1.81
N GLY A 34 -1.79 -7.89 1.62
CA GLY A 34 -0.45 -7.36 1.95
C GLY A 34 0.58 -7.49 0.83
N ARG A 35 1.84 -7.18 1.15
CA ARG A 35 2.94 -7.17 0.17
C ARG A 35 3.54 -8.57 0.03
N PHE A 36 3.92 -8.94 -1.20
CA PHE A 36 4.55 -10.25 -1.46
C PHE A 36 5.80 -10.50 -0.58
N GLY A 37 6.63 -9.47 -0.38
CA GLY A 37 7.81 -9.54 0.48
C GLY A 37 7.47 -9.79 1.96
N GLU A 38 6.40 -9.17 2.47
CA GLU A 38 5.91 -9.43 3.83
C GLU A 38 5.40 -10.85 3.97
N SER A 39 4.71 -11.38 2.96
CA SER A 39 4.27 -12.78 2.93
C SER A 39 5.45 -13.75 3.04
N LEU A 40 6.55 -13.47 2.35
CA LEU A 40 7.79 -14.27 2.45
C LEU A 40 8.39 -14.24 3.86
N ILE A 41 8.34 -13.09 4.53
CA ILE A 41 8.84 -12.93 5.90
C ILE A 41 7.94 -13.67 6.90
N LYS A 42 6.62 -13.51 6.77
CA LYS A 42 5.63 -14.19 7.64
C LYS A 42 5.66 -15.70 7.51
N LEU A 43 5.94 -16.22 6.31
CA LEU A 43 6.11 -17.66 6.07
C LEU A 43 7.50 -18.17 6.48
N GLY A 44 8.41 -17.30 6.92
CA GLY A 44 9.75 -17.67 7.36
C GLY A 44 10.72 -18.03 6.23
N TYR A 45 10.36 -17.76 4.96
CA TYR A 45 11.22 -18.05 3.81
C TYR A 45 12.33 -17.03 3.61
N LEU A 46 12.12 -15.80 4.12
CA LEU A 46 13.08 -14.71 3.99
C LEU A 46 13.11 -13.88 5.27
N THR A 47 14.27 -13.34 5.64
CA THR A 47 14.35 -12.34 6.71
C THR A 47 14.20 -10.93 6.16
N GLU A 48 13.77 -10.00 6.99
CA GLU A 48 13.62 -8.59 6.62
C GLU A 48 14.94 -8.00 6.09
N ASP A 49 16.05 -8.26 6.78
CA ASP A 49 17.39 -7.81 6.35
C ASP A 49 17.79 -8.34 4.97
N LYS A 50 17.46 -9.60 4.67
CA LYS A 50 17.78 -10.21 3.36
C LYS A 50 16.91 -9.61 2.26
N LEU A 51 15.64 -9.35 2.54
CA LEU A 51 14.74 -8.68 1.61
C LEU A 51 15.23 -7.26 1.31
N GLN A 52 15.55 -6.48 2.34
CA GLN A 52 16.05 -5.11 2.17
C GLN A 52 17.35 -5.07 1.37
N ASN A 53 18.32 -5.92 1.72
CA ASN A 53 19.59 -6.00 0.98
C ASN A 53 19.40 -6.44 -0.48
N PHE A 54 18.46 -7.35 -0.74
CA PHE A 54 18.15 -7.76 -2.11
C PHE A 54 17.50 -6.64 -2.91
N LEU A 55 16.50 -5.96 -2.32
CA LEU A 55 15.84 -4.82 -2.95
C LEU A 55 16.84 -3.71 -3.25
N ALA A 56 17.72 -3.36 -2.31
CA ALA A 56 18.75 -2.35 -2.53
C ALA A 56 19.65 -2.68 -3.73
N LYS A 57 20.11 -3.93 -3.84
CA LYS A 57 20.96 -4.39 -4.97
C LYS A 57 20.21 -4.47 -6.30
N GLN A 58 18.97 -4.94 -6.27
CA GLN A 58 18.20 -5.20 -7.48
C GLN A 58 17.74 -3.92 -8.15
N PHE A 59 17.42 -2.92 -7.33
CA PHE A 59 16.82 -1.71 -7.81
C PHE A 59 17.87 -0.67 -8.24
N ASP A 60 19.09 -0.70 -7.68
CA ASP A 60 20.20 0.24 -8.00
C ASP A 60 19.66 1.67 -8.24
N LEU A 61 18.68 2.05 -7.42
CA LEU A 61 17.88 3.23 -7.70
C LEU A 61 18.72 4.43 -7.32
N PRO A 62 18.71 5.48 -8.15
CA PRO A 62 19.25 6.75 -7.73
C PRO A 62 18.48 7.16 -6.47
N GLN A 63 19.17 7.15 -5.34
CA GLN A 63 18.70 7.83 -4.14
C GLN A 63 18.78 9.31 -4.44
N VAL A 64 17.63 9.98 -4.35
CA VAL A 64 17.57 11.42 -4.54
C VAL A 64 17.37 12.04 -3.17
N GLU A 65 18.33 12.84 -2.74
CA GLU A 65 18.14 13.68 -1.58
C GLU A 65 17.19 14.82 -1.96
N LEU A 66 15.99 14.81 -1.39
CA LEU A 66 15.00 15.86 -1.60
C LEU A 66 15.24 17.06 -0.68
N PHE A 67 16.18 16.95 0.26
CA PHE A 67 16.44 17.98 1.24
C PHE A 67 17.09 19.21 0.58
N GLY A 68 16.34 20.31 0.52
CA GLY A 68 16.83 21.56 -0.07
C GLY A 68 16.63 21.71 -1.58
N HIS A 69 16.22 20.67 -2.29
CA HIS A 69 15.92 20.74 -3.73
C HIS A 69 14.62 21.52 -3.98
N ARG A 70 14.70 22.61 -4.76
CA ARG A 70 13.52 23.28 -5.34
C ARG A 70 13.20 22.63 -6.68
N VAL A 71 11.97 22.14 -6.81
CA VAL A 71 11.42 21.62 -8.06
C VAL A 71 10.81 22.78 -8.84
N ALA A 72 10.92 22.76 -10.17
CA ALA A 72 10.25 23.76 -11.01
C ALA A 72 8.73 23.62 -10.93
N GLU A 73 8.00 24.74 -10.90
CA GLU A 73 6.53 24.76 -10.82
C GLU A 73 5.88 23.98 -11.97
N ASP A 74 6.44 24.07 -13.18
CA ASP A 74 6.02 23.29 -14.36
C ASP A 74 6.05 21.77 -14.13
N VAL A 75 6.93 21.29 -13.25
CA VAL A 75 7.11 19.87 -12.92
C VAL A 75 6.17 19.47 -11.77
N LEU A 76 5.94 20.36 -10.81
CA LEU A 76 4.98 20.16 -9.72
C LEU A 76 3.54 20.08 -10.24
N ALA A 77 3.20 20.87 -11.26
CA ALA A 77 1.87 20.90 -11.87
C ALA A 77 1.42 19.54 -12.47
N TYR A 78 2.35 18.62 -12.74
CA TYR A 78 2.01 17.28 -13.24
C TYR A 78 1.33 16.39 -12.19
N ILE A 79 1.64 16.58 -10.92
CA ILE A 79 1.09 15.77 -9.82
C ILE A 79 0.46 16.73 -8.81
N PRO A 80 -0.87 16.77 -8.69
CA PRO A 80 -1.53 17.58 -7.67
C PRO A 80 -1.12 17.16 -6.26
N GLU A 81 -1.14 18.10 -5.31
CA GLU A 81 -0.76 17.85 -3.91
C GLU A 81 -1.52 16.68 -3.28
N THR A 82 -2.83 16.59 -3.56
CA THR A 82 -3.69 15.52 -3.04
C THR A 82 -3.17 14.14 -3.45
N LYS A 83 -2.75 13.97 -4.71
CA LYS A 83 -2.19 12.73 -5.22
C LYS A 83 -0.75 12.49 -4.77
N ALA A 84 0.05 13.56 -4.64
CA ALA A 84 1.39 13.49 -4.09
C ALA A 84 1.38 12.95 -2.65
N ARG A 85 0.45 13.43 -1.81
CA ARG A 85 0.26 12.94 -0.43
C ARG A 85 -0.33 11.52 -0.37
N GLU A 86 -1.36 11.24 -1.16
CA GLU A 86 -2.00 9.91 -1.18
C GLU A 86 -0.99 8.81 -1.54
N PHE A 87 -0.20 9.04 -2.58
CA PHE A 87 0.77 8.07 -3.07
C PHE A 87 2.15 8.18 -2.43
N HIS A 88 2.38 9.17 -1.57
CA HIS A 88 3.67 9.46 -0.96
C HIS A 88 4.80 9.59 -2.00
N VAL A 89 4.57 10.47 -2.98
CA VAL A 89 5.46 10.72 -4.12
C VAL A 89 5.70 12.21 -4.36
N LEU A 90 6.82 12.55 -4.97
CA LEU A 90 7.14 13.92 -5.39
C LEU A 90 7.76 13.92 -6.80
N PRO A 91 7.24 14.68 -7.77
CA PRO A 91 7.92 14.88 -9.04
C PRO A 91 9.18 15.73 -8.82
N VAL A 92 10.32 15.32 -9.39
CA VAL A 92 11.62 15.98 -9.18
C VAL A 92 12.09 16.70 -10.44
N GLU A 93 12.06 16.02 -11.58
CA GLU A 93 12.62 16.54 -12.82
C GLU A 93 11.91 15.94 -14.03
N ARG A 94 11.76 16.73 -15.09
CA ARG A 94 11.28 16.27 -16.39
C ARG A 94 12.44 16.23 -17.37
N LYS A 95 12.60 15.09 -18.06
CA LYS A 95 13.61 14.90 -19.11
C LYS A 95 12.97 14.37 -20.38
N GLU A 96 13.24 15.01 -21.50
CA GLU A 96 12.89 14.46 -22.80
C GLU A 96 14.03 13.58 -23.32
N ILE A 97 13.74 12.32 -23.63
CA ILE A 97 14.72 11.37 -24.16
C ILE A 97 14.09 10.69 -25.37
N SER A 98 14.72 10.85 -26.54
CA SER A 98 14.28 10.23 -27.79
C SER A 98 12.82 10.52 -28.15
N GLY A 99 12.37 11.77 -27.97
CA GLY A 99 11.00 12.22 -28.27
C GLY A 99 9.93 11.70 -27.29
N THR A 100 10.34 11.05 -26.19
CA THR A 100 9.44 10.59 -25.14
C THR A 100 9.73 11.36 -23.85
N MET A 101 8.66 11.91 -23.26
CA MET A 101 8.73 12.64 -21.98
C MET A 101 8.91 11.66 -20.83
N HIS A 102 9.97 11.82 -20.05
CA HIS A 102 10.24 11.07 -18.84
C HIS A 102 10.12 11.98 -17.62
N LEU A 103 9.40 11.52 -16.61
CA LEU A 103 9.25 12.22 -15.34
C LEU A 103 9.97 11.44 -14.25
N VAL A 104 10.99 12.06 -13.64
CA VAL A 104 11.66 11.53 -12.47
C VAL A 104 10.79 11.82 -11.26
N VAL A 105 10.35 10.76 -10.58
CA VAL A 105 9.47 10.85 -9.41
C VAL A 105 10.17 10.19 -8.24
N ALA A 106 10.36 10.95 -7.16
CA ALA A 106 10.81 10.40 -5.90
C ALA A 106 9.65 9.69 -5.20
N MET A 107 9.87 8.45 -4.79
CA MET A 107 8.88 7.57 -4.20
C MET A 107 9.47 6.91 -2.97
N THR A 108 8.63 6.73 -1.95
CA THR A 108 8.96 5.90 -0.77
C THR A 108 9.12 4.44 -1.17
N ASP A 109 8.24 3.97 -2.05
CA ASP A 109 8.20 2.59 -2.49
C ASP A 109 8.11 2.47 -4.02
N PRO A 110 9.26 2.39 -4.70
CA PRO A 110 9.36 2.29 -6.16
C PRO A 110 8.90 0.91 -6.69
N THR A 111 8.64 -0.06 -5.81
CA THR A 111 8.15 -1.39 -6.20
C THR A 111 6.63 -1.43 -6.41
N ASN A 112 5.92 -0.36 -6.01
CA ASN A 112 4.49 -0.25 -6.18
C ASN A 112 4.13 0.15 -7.63
N LEU A 113 3.92 -0.86 -8.46
CA LEU A 113 3.55 -0.68 -9.87
C LEU A 113 2.21 0.04 -10.03
N MET A 114 1.26 -0.14 -9.12
CA MET A 114 -0.06 0.50 -9.21
C MET A 114 0.06 2.02 -9.13
N VAL A 115 0.92 2.53 -8.24
CA VAL A 115 1.21 3.96 -8.14
C VAL A 115 1.93 4.43 -9.40
N THR A 116 2.94 3.69 -9.85
CA THR A 116 3.72 4.05 -11.05
C THR A 116 2.84 4.12 -12.31
N ASP A 117 1.94 3.15 -12.50
CA ASP A 117 1.01 3.09 -13.62
C ASP A 117 -0.04 4.20 -13.55
N SER A 118 -0.57 4.50 -12.36
CA SER A 118 -1.52 5.60 -12.14
C SER A 118 -0.88 6.96 -12.46
N LEU A 119 0.37 7.17 -12.02
CA LEU A 119 1.14 8.37 -12.32
C LEU A 119 1.45 8.47 -13.81
N GLN A 120 1.81 7.36 -14.46
CA GLN A 120 2.05 7.34 -15.90
C GLN A 120 0.78 7.68 -16.69
N PHE A 121 -0.38 7.16 -16.28
CA PHE A 121 -1.67 7.44 -16.92
C PHE A 121 -2.07 8.91 -16.75
N MET A 122 -1.93 9.45 -15.54
CA MET A 122 -2.30 10.83 -15.23
C MET A 122 -1.38 11.86 -15.91
N THR A 123 -0.07 11.60 -15.92
CA THR A 123 0.93 12.56 -16.41
C THR A 123 1.21 12.42 -17.91
N GLY A 124 0.81 11.31 -18.54
CA GLY A 124 1.18 10.97 -19.91
C GLY A 124 2.68 10.75 -20.14
N CYS A 125 3.49 10.75 -19.08
CA CYS A 125 4.94 10.66 -19.11
C CYS A 125 5.43 9.28 -18.67
N ARG A 126 6.58 8.84 -19.20
CA ARG A 126 7.26 7.64 -18.70
C ARG A 126 7.87 7.93 -17.32
N ILE A 127 7.35 7.28 -16.28
CA ILE A 127 7.85 7.48 -14.92
C ILE A 127 9.19 6.78 -14.75
N LYS A 128 10.16 7.53 -14.21
CA LYS A 128 11.43 7.01 -13.70
C LYS A 128 11.41 7.13 -12.17
N PRO A 129 11.19 6.02 -11.44
CA PRO A 129 11.17 6.07 -9.99
C PRO A 129 12.57 6.36 -9.44
N ALA A 130 12.63 7.17 -8.41
CA ALA A 130 13.81 7.43 -7.58
C ALA A 130 13.45 7.14 -6.12
N LEU A 131 14.37 6.55 -5.35
CA LEU A 131 14.09 6.20 -3.96
C LEU A 131 14.37 7.40 -3.06
N ALA A 132 13.42 7.75 -2.20
CA ALA A 132 13.59 8.75 -1.15
C ALA A 132 12.93 8.30 0.16
N SER A 133 13.40 8.81 1.29
CA SER A 133 12.80 8.50 2.60
C SER A 133 11.42 9.15 2.74
N ALA A 134 10.55 8.52 3.53
CA ALA A 134 9.20 9.04 3.80
C ALA A 134 9.24 10.46 4.37
N ASP A 135 10.12 10.69 5.35
CA ASP A 135 10.30 12.00 5.99
C ASP A 135 10.75 13.07 4.98
N ALA A 136 11.65 12.71 4.06
CA ALA A 136 12.14 13.64 3.03
C ALA A 136 11.05 13.99 2.01
N ILE A 137 10.20 13.02 1.63
CA ILE A 137 9.07 13.27 0.73
C ILE A 137 8.05 14.17 1.40
N SER A 138 7.65 13.88 2.63
CA SER A 138 6.68 14.69 3.38
C SER A 138 7.15 16.14 3.53
N ALA A 139 8.39 16.35 3.96
CA ALA A 139 8.97 17.69 4.08
C ALA A 139 9.07 18.42 2.72
N ALA A 140 9.37 17.69 1.65
CA ALA A 140 9.44 18.27 0.31
C ALA A 140 8.05 18.59 -0.26
N ILE A 141 7.02 17.81 0.06
CA ILE A 141 5.62 18.12 -0.30
C ILE A 141 5.20 19.42 0.40
N GLU A 142 5.42 19.52 1.71
CA GLU A 142 5.09 20.74 2.47
C GLU A 142 5.79 21.98 1.93
N LYS A 143 7.07 21.87 1.56
CA LYS A 143 7.83 23.00 1.05
C LYS A 143 7.44 23.43 -0.37
N ASN A 144 7.10 22.48 -1.23
CA ASN A 144 6.86 22.75 -2.66
C ASN A 144 5.38 22.98 -2.98
N TYR A 145 4.44 22.40 -2.22
CA TYR A 145 2.99 22.62 -2.38
C TYR A 145 2.39 23.57 -1.33
N GLY A 146 3.01 23.69 -0.14
CA GLY A 146 2.51 24.54 0.94
C GLY A 146 2.68 26.05 0.73
N ALA A 147 3.11 26.49 -0.45
CA ALA A 147 3.24 27.91 -0.79
C ALA A 147 1.97 28.51 -1.42
N GLU A 148 0.97 27.70 -1.81
CA GLU A 148 -0.24 28.18 -2.51
C GLU A 148 -1.54 27.48 -2.05
N VAL A 149 -1.85 27.53 -0.76
CA VAL A 149 -3.24 27.29 -0.31
C VAL A 149 -3.85 28.62 0.12
N ASP A 150 -4.18 29.44 -0.87
CA ASP A 150 -5.09 30.59 -0.70
C ASP A 150 -5.97 30.84 -1.94
N GLY A 151 -6.19 29.84 -2.80
CA GLY A 151 -6.90 30.11 -4.05
C GLY A 151 -7.43 28.89 -4.79
N GLN A 152 -8.32 28.11 -4.17
CA GLN A 152 -9.28 27.25 -4.86
C GLN A 152 -10.36 26.68 -3.92
N GLU A 153 -11.14 27.58 -3.28
CA GLU A 153 -12.49 27.24 -2.77
C GLU A 153 -13.61 28.09 -3.42
N GLU A 154 -13.30 28.83 -4.49
CA GLU A 154 -14.30 29.61 -5.25
C GLU A 154 -14.59 28.96 -6.61
N LEU A 155 -15.39 27.88 -6.63
CA LEU A 155 -15.98 27.38 -7.87
C LEU A 155 -17.34 26.67 -7.69
N ASP A 156 -18.06 26.94 -6.58
CA ASP A 156 -19.44 26.46 -6.37
C ASP A 156 -20.52 27.57 -6.47
N LEU A 157 -20.16 28.77 -6.93
CA LEU A 157 -21.06 29.94 -7.03
C LEU A 157 -21.84 30.03 -8.37
N ALA A 158 -22.31 28.92 -8.92
CA ALA A 158 -23.03 28.96 -10.21
C ALA A 158 -24.16 27.94 -10.36
N LEU A 159 -24.98 27.70 -9.32
CA LEU A 159 -26.28 27.04 -9.49
C LEU A 159 -27.31 27.56 -8.46
N GLU A 160 -27.52 28.88 -8.40
CA GLU A 160 -28.78 29.47 -7.91
C GLU A 160 -29.55 30.01 -9.13
N ASP A 161 -30.45 29.21 -9.71
CA ASP A 161 -31.73 29.73 -10.24
C ASP A 161 -32.68 28.59 -10.64
N PHE A 162 -33.27 27.90 -9.67
CA PHE A 162 -34.61 27.28 -9.81
C PHE A 162 -35.22 27.15 -8.42
N ALA A 163 -35.62 28.29 -7.86
CA ALA A 163 -36.53 28.34 -6.73
C ALA A 163 -37.96 28.45 -7.28
N GLU A 164 -38.79 27.44 -7.01
CA GLU A 164 -40.16 27.68 -6.52
C GLU A 164 -40.62 26.53 -5.60
N PRO A 165 -41.50 26.82 -4.62
CA PRO A 165 -41.53 26.13 -3.33
C PRO A 165 -42.82 25.32 -3.11
N VAL A 166 -42.77 24.25 -2.33
CA VAL A 166 -43.95 23.82 -1.56
C VAL A 166 -43.52 23.30 -0.18
N ALA A 167 -44.13 23.90 0.84
CA ALA A 167 -44.11 23.60 2.27
C ALA A 167 -44.51 22.13 2.58
N GLU A 168 -44.30 21.54 3.77
CA GLU A 168 -44.41 22.01 5.15
C GLU A 168 -43.51 21.18 6.11
N GLU A 169 -43.11 21.79 7.23
CA GLU A 169 -42.45 21.20 8.42
C GLU A 169 -43.42 20.30 9.26
N PRO A 170 -43.13 19.85 10.52
CA PRO A 170 -41.89 19.60 11.29
C PRO A 170 -41.86 18.09 11.74
N VAL A 171 -40.92 17.48 12.51
CA VAL A 171 -40.48 17.76 13.89
C VAL A 171 -39.28 16.84 14.25
N SER A 172 -38.28 17.43 14.91
CA SER A 172 -37.18 16.98 15.84
C SER A 172 -37.12 15.51 16.37
N PRO A 173 -36.02 15.04 17.05
CA PRO A 173 -34.95 15.83 17.68
C PRO A 173 -33.49 15.28 17.59
N SER A 174 -32.59 16.10 18.13
CA SER A 174 -31.11 16.09 18.20
C SER A 174 -30.43 14.82 18.75
N PRO A 175 -29.13 14.58 18.44
CA PRO A 175 -28.26 13.74 19.25
C PRO A 175 -27.44 14.55 20.29
N PRO A 176 -27.25 14.04 21.52
CA PRO A 176 -26.44 14.68 22.56
C PRO A 176 -24.95 14.29 22.48
N LYS A 177 -24.11 15.20 22.97
CA LYS A 177 -22.66 15.08 23.21
C LYS A 177 -22.34 13.97 24.23
N VAL A 178 -21.23 13.27 24.06
CA VAL A 178 -20.51 12.63 25.18
C VAL A 178 -18.98 12.76 25.03
N LYS A 179 -18.36 13.10 26.16
CA LYS A 179 -16.92 13.25 26.40
C LYS A 179 -16.32 11.91 26.89
N SER A 180 -15.05 11.70 26.57
CA SER A 180 -13.93 11.06 27.31
C SER A 180 -14.15 10.00 28.41
N ALA A 181 -13.16 9.07 28.48
CA ALA A 181 -12.76 8.13 29.55
C ALA A 181 -13.04 6.65 29.15
N SER A 182 -12.24 5.61 29.46
CA SER A 182 -10.96 5.41 30.15
C SER A 182 -10.72 3.89 30.25
N VAL A 183 -9.44 3.46 30.24
CA VAL A 183 -8.86 2.36 31.07
C VAL A 183 -9.24 0.88 30.80
N ALA A 184 -8.19 0.13 30.37
CA ALA A 184 -7.64 -1.14 30.85
C ALA A 184 -8.48 -2.40 31.16
N ALA A 185 -7.81 -3.56 30.93
CA ALA A 185 -8.09 -4.93 31.39
C ALA A 185 -9.33 -5.62 30.77
N SER A 186 -9.45 -6.93 30.57
CA SER A 186 -8.59 -8.13 30.61
C SER A 186 -9.42 -9.22 29.91
N THR A 187 -8.82 -10.05 29.06
CA THR A 187 -8.64 -11.50 29.31
C THR A 187 -9.87 -12.21 29.88
N GLU A 188 -10.75 -12.67 28.99
CA GLU A 188 -11.58 -13.86 29.18
C GLU A 188 -12.08 -14.29 27.79
N MET A 189 -11.36 -15.21 27.15
CA MET A 189 -11.93 -15.93 26.01
C MET A 189 -13.11 -16.72 26.54
N SER A 190 -14.31 -16.33 26.15
CA SER A 190 -15.54 -17.00 26.54
C SER A 190 -15.43 -18.51 26.26
N ALA A 191 -15.89 -19.34 27.21
CA ALA A 191 -15.87 -20.80 27.07
C ALA A 191 -16.58 -21.29 25.78
N SER A 192 -17.47 -20.47 25.22
CA SER A 192 -18.10 -20.69 23.93
C SER A 192 -17.14 -20.54 22.74
N ALA A 193 -16.18 -19.61 22.79
CA ALA A 193 -15.18 -19.42 21.74
C ALA A 193 -14.19 -20.59 21.67
N LEU A 194 -13.77 -21.13 22.83
CA LEU A 194 -12.93 -22.32 22.89
C LEU A 194 -13.66 -23.55 22.34
N LYS A 195 -14.92 -23.76 22.71
CA LYS A 195 -15.73 -24.86 22.21
C LYS A 195 -16.02 -24.76 20.71
N GLN A 196 -16.20 -23.54 20.19
CA GLN A 196 -16.33 -23.30 18.75
C GLN A 196 -15.04 -23.59 18.00
N LEU A 197 -13.89 -23.29 18.60
CA LEU A 197 -12.59 -23.57 18.02
C LEU A 197 -12.31 -25.07 17.96
N GLU A 198 -12.57 -25.79 19.05
CA GLU A 198 -12.44 -27.24 19.17
C GLU A 198 -13.30 -27.98 18.13
N ASN A 199 -14.57 -27.62 18.02
CA ASN A 199 -15.48 -28.17 17.00
C ASN A 199 -15.01 -27.88 15.55
N ARG A 200 -14.33 -26.75 15.31
CA ARG A 200 -13.78 -26.44 13.99
C ARG A 200 -12.55 -27.30 13.68
N TYR A 201 -11.70 -27.55 14.67
CA TYR A 201 -10.54 -28.44 14.51
C TYR A 201 -10.97 -29.89 14.26
N GLU A 202 -11.95 -30.41 15.02
CA GLU A 202 -12.45 -31.78 14.81
C GLU A 202 -13.01 -32.00 13.41
N ASN A 203 -13.78 -31.04 12.90
CA ASN A 203 -14.31 -31.11 11.53
C ASN A 203 -13.19 -31.08 10.48
N LEU A 204 -12.14 -30.30 10.71
CA LEU A 204 -11.00 -30.20 9.80
C LEU A 204 -10.20 -31.50 9.78
N VAL A 205 -9.92 -32.09 10.96
CA VAL A 205 -9.23 -33.38 11.08
C VAL A 205 -10.02 -34.49 10.37
N ARG A 206 -11.35 -34.52 10.55
CA ARG A 206 -12.21 -35.47 9.85
C ARG A 206 -12.16 -35.32 8.33
N ILE A 207 -12.18 -34.10 7.80
CA ILE A 207 -12.07 -33.84 6.36
C ILE A 207 -10.72 -34.30 5.80
N LEU A 208 -9.64 -34.15 6.57
CA LEU A 208 -8.30 -34.57 6.16
C LEU A 208 -8.13 -36.09 6.16
N LEU A 209 -8.74 -36.79 7.14
CA LEU A 209 -8.79 -38.26 7.17
C LEU A 209 -9.65 -38.83 6.02
N ASP A 210 -10.84 -38.27 5.77
CA ASP A 210 -11.73 -38.72 4.67
C ASP A 210 -11.09 -38.55 3.29
N ARG A 211 -10.19 -37.57 3.14
CA ARG A 211 -9.44 -37.33 1.89
C ARG A 211 -8.11 -38.07 1.82
N ASN A 212 -7.80 -38.91 2.80
CA ASN A 212 -6.56 -39.69 2.90
C ASN A 212 -5.30 -38.80 2.85
N ILE A 213 -5.39 -37.57 3.38
CA ILE A 213 -4.32 -36.57 3.42
C ILE A 213 -3.50 -36.71 4.72
N LEU A 214 -4.11 -37.23 5.79
CA LEU A 214 -3.47 -37.62 7.04
C LEU A 214 -3.81 -39.08 7.34
N ASP A 215 -2.84 -39.84 7.88
CA ASP A 215 -3.08 -41.16 8.43
C ASP A 215 -3.24 -41.09 9.96
N HIS A 216 -3.96 -42.04 10.56
CA HIS A 216 -4.14 -42.10 12.02
C HIS A 216 -2.81 -42.18 12.81
N LYS A 217 -1.73 -42.63 12.16
CA LYS A 217 -0.38 -42.67 12.78
C LYS A 217 0.25 -41.29 12.95
N ASP A 218 -0.10 -40.33 12.10
CA ASP A 218 0.44 -38.96 12.15
C ASP A 218 -0.23 -38.13 13.26
N LEU A 219 -1.42 -38.54 13.70
CA LEU A 219 -2.15 -37.91 14.82
C LEU A 219 -1.60 -38.33 16.19
N ASP A 220 -1.06 -39.55 16.30
CA ASP A 220 -0.49 -40.08 17.56
C ASP A 220 0.86 -39.41 17.91
N GLU A 221 1.58 -38.82 16.95
CA GLU A 221 2.85 -38.09 17.21
C GLU A 221 2.64 -36.66 17.74
N LEU A 222 1.41 -36.15 17.77
CA LEU A 222 1.06 -34.77 18.15
C LEU A 222 0.38 -34.64 19.51
N MET A 223 0.07 -35.75 20.19
CA MET A 223 -0.47 -35.82 21.57
C MET A 223 0.64 -36.04 22.59
#